data_AF-A0A348PDT6-F1
#
_entry.id   AF-A0A348PDT6-F1
#
_cell.length_a   1.000
_cell.length_b   1.000
_cell.length_c   1.000
_cell.angle_alpha   90.00
_cell.angle_beta   90.00
_cell.angle_gamma   90.00
#
_symmetry.space_group_name_H-M   'P 1'
#
loop_
_entity.id
_entity.type
_entity.pdbx_description
1 polymer ?
#
loop_
_entity_poly.entity_id
_entity_poly.type
_entity_poly.pdbx_seq_one_letter_code
_entity_poly.pdbx_strand_id
1 'polypeptide(L)'
;MTNMTNPNEIMQSKPTREVDAFRAIARVATTTGLAAALLLAPLTLSGCGEEEAAPVAVAPPPPPPPPPPPAPTVTPIAQLMKELGISDKIRLPEDKAPGTDPERVAVLKFFDGFAKSKPEAIRAAMGPQDAAVLDAMKNGGGFEKACAPVTRIDLTTTNREGKAYVMAVYRAGSDIEAQLWAFKATGEGKKVETQLFESYVQPVDIMSKISGSNLIGEWVKVVDADRKVALEPDETVKPTARVQEQEKPEASGSGEESGPIGAPPMRNKPPPGGIDRPGRGPGK
;
A
#
# COMPACT_ATOMS: atom_id res chain seq x y z
N MET A 1 57.60 -7.25 -4.17
CA MET A 1 56.64 -6.19 -3.77
C MET A 1 55.29 -6.56 -4.35
N THR A 2 54.49 -7.27 -3.56
CA THR A 2 53.15 -7.74 -3.91
C THR A 2 52.15 -6.65 -3.56
N ASN A 3 51.44 -6.12 -4.56
CA ASN A 3 50.33 -5.19 -4.36
C ASN A 3 49.12 -6.00 -3.88
N MET A 4 48.73 -5.81 -2.61
CA MET A 4 47.49 -6.34 -2.06
C MET A 4 46.33 -5.44 -2.49
N THR A 5 45.50 -5.92 -3.41
CA THR A 5 44.19 -5.30 -3.69
C THR A 5 43.24 -5.67 -2.55
N ASN A 6 42.66 -4.64 -1.93
CA ASN A 6 41.71 -4.72 -0.83
C ASN A 6 40.38 -5.37 -1.30
N PRO A 7 39.90 -6.46 -0.68
CA PRO A 7 38.67 -7.14 -1.09
C PRO A 7 37.37 -6.42 -0.68
N ASN A 8 37.42 -5.27 0.01
CA ASN A 8 36.22 -4.56 0.46
C ASN A 8 35.61 -3.55 -0.53
N GLU A 9 36.10 -3.47 -1.77
CA GLU A 9 35.64 -2.47 -2.75
C GLU A 9 34.63 -3.02 -3.79
N ILE A 10 33.97 -4.16 -3.51
CA ILE A 10 33.03 -4.82 -4.45
C ILE A 10 31.54 -4.72 -4.02
N MET A 11 31.20 -4.08 -2.89
CA MET A 11 29.79 -3.99 -2.44
C MET A 11 29.24 -2.56 -2.33
N GLN A 12 29.45 -1.75 -3.36
CA GLN A 12 28.58 -0.59 -3.62
C GLN A 12 28.15 -0.57 -5.08
N SER A 13 27.36 -1.58 -5.49
CA SER A 13 26.54 -1.43 -6.69
C SER A 13 25.52 -0.33 -6.40
N LYS A 14 25.71 0.84 -7.03
CA LYS A 14 24.72 1.90 -7.07
C LYS A 14 23.39 1.29 -7.55
N PRO A 15 22.25 1.54 -6.86
CA PRO A 15 20.95 1.16 -7.40
C PRO A 15 20.78 1.87 -8.74
N THR A 16 20.71 1.09 -9.82
CA THR A 16 20.38 1.57 -11.15
C THR A 16 18.93 2.07 -11.14
N ARG A 17 18.65 3.14 -11.90
CA ARG A 17 17.32 3.78 -12.06
C ARG A 17 16.18 2.82 -12.44
N GLU A 18 16.48 1.57 -12.80
CA GLU A 18 15.53 0.51 -13.11
C GLU A 18 14.90 -0.13 -11.86
N VAL A 19 15.63 -0.15 -10.72
CA VAL A 19 15.18 -0.67 -9.41
C VAL A 19 14.12 0.25 -8.77
N ASP A 20 14.03 1.50 -9.22
CA ASP A 20 13.06 2.47 -8.68
C ASP A 20 11.65 2.31 -9.27
N ALA A 21 11.48 1.57 -10.37
CA ALA A 21 10.20 1.47 -11.07
C ALA A 21 9.14 0.67 -10.29
N PHE A 22 9.53 -0.45 -9.64
CA PHE A 22 8.61 -1.19 -8.75
C PHE A 22 8.43 -0.49 -7.40
N ARG A 23 9.48 0.18 -6.88
CA ARG A 23 9.41 0.97 -5.63
C ARG A 23 8.48 2.18 -5.73
N ALA A 24 8.21 2.68 -6.94
CA ALA A 24 7.36 3.85 -7.17
C ALA A 24 5.88 3.61 -6.80
N ILE A 25 5.42 2.36 -6.69
CA ILE A 25 4.04 2.02 -6.31
C ILE A 25 3.74 2.36 -4.84
N ALA A 26 4.77 2.47 -3.97
CA ALA A 26 4.58 2.60 -2.52
C ALA A 26 4.52 4.05 -1.97
N ARG A 27 4.43 5.10 -2.80
CA ARG A 27 4.48 6.50 -2.32
C ARG A 27 3.18 7.28 -2.49
N VAL A 28 2.05 6.75 -2.06
CA VAL A 28 0.87 7.58 -1.73
C VAL A 28 0.18 7.01 -0.49
N ALA A 29 0.71 7.32 0.69
CA ALA A 29 -0.01 7.15 1.94
C ALA A 29 -0.48 8.54 2.41
N THR A 30 -1.74 8.87 2.13
CA THR A 30 -2.44 9.94 2.86
C THR A 30 -3.54 9.34 3.70
N THR A 31 -3.29 9.44 5.00
CA THR A 31 -4.19 9.39 6.15
C THR A 31 -5.61 9.87 5.87
N THR A 32 -6.60 9.04 6.18
CA THR A 32 -7.87 9.52 6.76
C THR A 32 -8.49 8.38 7.56
N GLY A 33 -8.33 8.46 8.88
CA GLY A 33 -9.15 7.69 9.80
C GLY A 33 -10.50 8.37 9.99
N LEU A 34 -11.57 7.58 10.07
CA LEU A 34 -12.73 7.93 10.87
C LEU A 34 -13.41 6.67 11.38
N ALA A 35 -13.54 6.60 12.71
CA ALA A 35 -14.23 5.56 13.45
C ALA A 35 -15.73 5.90 13.58
N ALA A 36 -16.60 4.88 13.55
CA ALA A 36 -17.94 4.87 14.16
C ALA A 36 -18.41 3.40 14.22
N ALA A 37 -18.32 2.75 15.39
CA ALA A 37 -19.31 2.69 16.47
C ALA A 37 -20.42 1.64 16.23
N LEU A 38 -20.31 0.52 16.97
CA LEU A 38 -21.31 -0.54 17.10
C LEU A 38 -22.60 -0.01 17.73
N LEU A 39 -23.74 -0.45 17.21
CA LEU A 39 -25.01 -0.49 17.95
C LEU A 39 -25.53 -1.93 17.96
N LEU A 40 -25.47 -2.56 19.14
CA LEU A 40 -26.22 -3.77 19.46
C LEU A 40 -27.68 -3.39 19.71
N ALA A 41 -28.61 -4.12 19.09
CA ALA A 41 -30.03 -4.10 19.44
C ALA A 41 -30.42 -5.42 20.11
N PRO A 42 -31.13 -5.41 21.26
CA PRO A 42 -31.75 -6.60 21.82
C PRO A 42 -33.16 -6.81 21.22
N LEU A 43 -33.42 -7.98 20.65
CA LEU A 43 -34.77 -8.41 20.28
C LEU A 43 -35.42 -9.09 21.49
N THR A 44 -36.49 -8.47 21.97
CA THR A 44 -37.37 -8.93 23.05
C THR A 44 -38.23 -10.11 22.59
N LEU A 45 -38.24 -11.20 23.35
CA LEU A 45 -39.26 -12.25 23.25
C LEU A 45 -40.57 -11.77 23.90
N SER A 46 -41.67 -11.77 23.16
CA SER A 46 -43.03 -11.74 23.70
C SER A 46 -44.00 -12.38 22.71
N GLY A 47 -44.81 -13.31 23.22
CA GLY A 47 -46.11 -13.67 22.62
C GLY A 47 -46.20 -15.03 21.94
N CYS A 48 -46.63 -16.04 22.69
CA CYS A 48 -47.66 -17.01 22.28
C CYS A 48 -48.06 -17.75 23.57
N GLY A 49 -49.23 -17.51 24.16
CA GLY A 49 -50.52 -17.61 23.49
C GLY A 49 -50.95 -19.07 23.62
N GLU A 50 -51.59 -19.34 24.74
CA GLU A 50 -52.25 -20.58 25.19
C GLU A 50 -53.20 -21.14 24.13
N GLU A 51 -53.06 -22.42 23.74
CA GLU A 51 -54.20 -23.19 23.21
C GLU A 51 -54.01 -24.71 23.36
N GLU A 52 -54.84 -25.26 24.24
CA GLU A 52 -55.60 -26.52 24.18
C GLU A 52 -54.94 -27.82 23.72
N ALA A 53 -54.89 -28.77 24.66
CA ALA A 53 -54.51 -30.15 24.46
C ALA A 53 -55.58 -30.93 23.67
N ALA A 54 -55.17 -31.53 22.54
CA ALA A 54 -55.93 -32.54 21.81
C ALA A 54 -54.97 -33.67 21.32
N PRO A 55 -55.49 -34.87 21.01
CA PRO A 55 -54.89 -36.16 21.38
C PRO A 55 -53.64 -36.57 20.60
N VAL A 56 -52.78 -37.33 21.28
CA VAL A 56 -51.52 -37.89 20.76
C VAL A 56 -51.81 -38.90 19.64
N ALA A 57 -51.85 -38.43 18.40
CA ALA A 57 -51.57 -39.26 17.23
C ALA A 57 -50.05 -39.45 17.16
N VAL A 58 -49.58 -40.69 17.25
CA VAL A 58 -48.16 -41.02 17.09
C VAL A 58 -47.77 -40.70 15.65
N ALA A 59 -47.14 -39.54 15.44
CA ALA A 59 -46.62 -39.13 14.15
C ALA A 59 -45.54 -40.14 13.71
N PRO A 60 -45.52 -40.55 12.43
CA PRO A 60 -44.41 -41.35 11.91
C PRO A 60 -43.09 -40.61 12.13
N PRO A 61 -41.99 -41.33 12.38
CA PRO A 61 -40.70 -40.71 12.61
C PRO A 61 -40.36 -39.76 11.45
N PRO A 62 -39.80 -38.57 11.73
CA PRO A 62 -39.45 -37.62 10.69
C PRO A 62 -38.52 -38.30 9.68
N PRO A 63 -38.68 -38.02 8.37
CA PRO A 63 -37.78 -38.57 7.37
C PRO A 63 -36.34 -38.21 7.74
N PRO A 64 -35.38 -39.13 7.49
CA PRO A 64 -33.97 -38.84 7.76
C PRO A 64 -33.58 -37.54 7.04
N PRO A 65 -32.79 -36.67 7.69
CA PRO A 65 -32.35 -35.43 7.07
C PRO A 65 -31.63 -35.75 5.76
N PRO A 66 -31.86 -34.96 4.69
CA PRO A 66 -31.15 -35.17 3.44
C PRO A 66 -29.64 -35.12 3.69
N PRO A 67 -28.86 -35.98 3.00
CA PRO A 67 -27.41 -35.96 3.14
C PRO A 67 -26.86 -34.56 2.81
N PRO A 68 -25.86 -34.08 3.55
CA PRO A 68 -25.27 -32.77 3.29
C PRO A 68 -24.74 -32.71 1.84
N PRO A 69 -24.87 -31.56 1.16
CA PRO A 69 -24.32 -31.39 -0.17
C PRO A 69 -22.82 -31.73 -0.18
N PRO A 70 -22.29 -32.40 -1.22
CA PRO A 70 -20.86 -32.60 -1.35
C PRO A 70 -20.16 -31.23 -1.34
N ALA A 71 -19.04 -31.14 -0.62
CA ALA A 71 -18.25 -29.92 -0.56
C ALA A 71 -17.91 -29.45 -1.98
N PRO A 72 -18.02 -28.14 -2.29
CA PRO A 72 -17.65 -27.63 -3.60
C PRO A 72 -16.18 -27.98 -3.85
N THR A 73 -15.94 -28.72 -4.92
CA THR A 73 -14.59 -29.08 -5.34
C THR A 73 -13.97 -27.87 -6.02
N VAL A 74 -12.88 -27.38 -5.45
CA VAL A 74 -12.13 -26.26 -6.01
C VAL A 74 -11.31 -26.78 -7.19
N THR A 75 -11.30 -26.04 -8.31
CA THR A 75 -10.55 -26.42 -9.50
C THR A 75 -9.04 -26.32 -9.22
N PRO A 76 -8.24 -27.35 -9.55
CA PRO A 76 -6.79 -27.32 -9.37
C PRO A 76 -6.12 -26.18 -10.13
N ILE A 77 -5.06 -25.59 -9.55
CA ILE A 77 -4.36 -24.45 -10.18
C ILE A 77 -3.82 -24.81 -11.57
N ALA A 78 -3.24 -25.99 -11.75
CA ALA A 78 -2.70 -26.43 -13.03
C ALA A 78 -3.76 -26.46 -14.14
N GLN A 79 -4.99 -26.84 -13.79
CA GLN A 79 -6.12 -26.84 -14.73
C GLN A 79 -6.52 -25.41 -15.09
N LEU A 80 -6.67 -24.53 -14.09
CA LEU A 80 -7.00 -23.12 -14.32
C LEU A 80 -5.93 -22.41 -15.15
N MET A 81 -4.64 -22.67 -14.90
CA MET A 81 -3.54 -22.10 -15.67
C MET A 81 -3.63 -22.48 -17.15
N LYS A 82 -3.92 -23.74 -17.45
CA LYS A 82 -4.09 -24.23 -18.83
C LYS A 82 -5.32 -23.62 -19.49
N GLU A 83 -6.47 -23.65 -18.83
CA GLU A 83 -7.75 -23.17 -19.38
C GLU A 83 -7.73 -21.66 -19.67
N LEU A 84 -7.11 -20.88 -18.79
CA LEU A 84 -7.04 -19.43 -18.90
C LEU A 84 -5.82 -18.95 -19.72
N GLY A 85 -4.94 -19.86 -20.14
CA GLY A 85 -3.71 -19.53 -20.86
C GLY A 85 -2.76 -18.67 -20.03
N ILE A 86 -2.64 -18.94 -18.72
CA ILE A 86 -1.77 -18.22 -17.80
C ILE A 86 -0.31 -18.46 -18.16
N SER A 87 0.50 -17.40 -18.06
CA SER A 87 1.95 -17.45 -18.29
C SER A 87 2.63 -18.52 -17.44
N ASP A 88 3.59 -19.23 -18.04
CA ASP A 88 4.46 -20.22 -17.40
C ASP A 88 5.43 -19.61 -16.38
N LYS A 89 5.61 -18.28 -16.44
CA LYS A 89 6.35 -17.51 -15.44
C LYS A 89 5.68 -17.56 -14.06
N ILE A 90 4.37 -17.81 -14.00
CA ILE A 90 3.60 -17.78 -12.74
C ILE A 90 3.68 -19.13 -12.05
N ARG A 91 3.94 -19.11 -10.75
CA ARG A 91 3.90 -20.29 -9.89
C ARG A 91 3.04 -20.01 -8.68
N LEU A 92 1.89 -20.69 -8.62
CA LEU A 92 1.01 -20.71 -7.46
C LEU A 92 0.86 -22.16 -6.99
N PRO A 93 1.60 -22.58 -5.94
CA PRO A 93 1.43 -23.90 -5.36
C PRO A 93 0.01 -24.12 -4.85
N GLU A 94 -0.51 -25.35 -4.99
CA GLU A 94 -1.88 -25.70 -4.59
C GLU A 94 -2.12 -25.47 -3.08
N ASP A 95 -1.11 -25.72 -2.24
CA ASP A 95 -1.15 -25.49 -0.79
C ASP A 95 -1.08 -24.02 -0.40
N LYS A 96 -0.72 -23.14 -1.33
CA LYS A 96 -0.66 -21.68 -1.17
C LYS A 96 -1.75 -20.95 -1.94
N ALA A 97 -2.66 -21.67 -2.59
CA ALA A 97 -3.73 -21.11 -3.39
C ALA A 97 -4.94 -20.67 -2.52
N PRO A 98 -5.73 -19.69 -2.98
CA PRO A 98 -6.98 -19.33 -2.33
C PRO A 98 -7.97 -20.50 -2.24
N GLY A 99 -8.93 -20.39 -1.31
CA GLY A 99 -9.89 -21.44 -1.01
C GLY A 99 -11.05 -21.55 -1.99
N THR A 100 -11.19 -20.61 -2.94
CA THR A 100 -12.31 -20.56 -3.88
C THR A 100 -11.85 -20.34 -5.31
N ASP A 101 -12.62 -20.85 -6.28
CA ASP A 101 -12.33 -20.68 -7.71
C ASP A 101 -12.31 -19.21 -8.16
N PRO A 102 -13.25 -18.33 -7.75
CA PRO A 102 -13.20 -16.93 -8.13
C PRO A 102 -11.91 -16.24 -7.68
N GLU A 103 -11.47 -16.50 -6.45
CA GLU A 103 -10.21 -15.95 -5.92
C GLU A 103 -9.00 -16.48 -6.67
N ARG A 104 -8.94 -17.80 -6.95
CA ARG A 104 -7.87 -18.41 -7.74
C ARG A 104 -7.78 -17.78 -9.12
N VAL A 105 -8.91 -17.64 -9.81
CA VAL A 105 -8.98 -17.03 -11.14
C VAL A 105 -8.56 -15.56 -11.09
N ALA A 106 -9.01 -14.79 -10.10
CA ALA A 106 -8.65 -13.39 -9.94
C ALA A 106 -7.14 -13.22 -9.73
N VAL A 107 -6.55 -13.98 -8.80
CA VAL A 107 -5.10 -13.96 -8.52
C VAL A 107 -4.31 -14.33 -9.78
N LEU A 108 -4.66 -15.43 -10.44
CA LEU A 108 -3.95 -15.88 -11.64
C LEU A 108 -4.01 -14.84 -12.76
N LYS A 109 -5.20 -14.29 -13.06
CA LYS A 109 -5.35 -13.27 -14.12
C LYS A 109 -4.64 -11.97 -13.78
N PHE A 110 -4.68 -11.55 -12.52
CA PHE A 110 -3.99 -10.34 -12.07
C PHE A 110 -2.49 -10.45 -12.30
N PHE A 111 -1.85 -11.52 -11.85
CA PHE A 111 -0.41 -11.70 -12.05
C PHE A 111 -0.02 -12.07 -13.48
N ASP A 112 -0.93 -12.64 -14.27
CA ASP A 112 -0.72 -12.90 -15.70
C ASP A 112 -0.53 -11.60 -16.48
N GLY A 113 -1.22 -10.53 -16.09
CA GLY A 113 -1.02 -9.23 -16.68
C GLY A 113 0.38 -8.65 -16.42
N PHE A 114 0.98 -8.86 -15.24
CA PHE A 114 2.39 -8.53 -15.02
C PHE A 114 3.32 -9.42 -15.85
N ALA A 115 3.10 -10.74 -15.83
CA ALA A 115 3.94 -11.70 -16.55
C ALA A 115 3.97 -11.45 -18.07
N LYS A 116 2.87 -10.95 -18.63
CA LYS A 116 2.70 -10.62 -20.06
C LYS A 116 2.88 -9.14 -20.38
N SER A 117 3.25 -8.29 -19.41
CA SER A 117 3.38 -6.84 -19.58
C SER A 117 2.12 -6.16 -20.15
N LYS A 118 0.94 -6.55 -19.67
CA LYS A 118 -0.37 -6.02 -20.09
C LYS A 118 -0.99 -5.14 -18.99
N PRO A 119 -0.68 -3.83 -18.93
CA PRO A 119 -1.18 -2.95 -17.88
C PRO A 119 -2.71 -2.84 -17.88
N GLU A 120 -3.34 -2.86 -19.06
CA GLU A 120 -4.81 -2.80 -19.17
C GLU A 120 -5.51 -3.99 -18.51
N ALA A 121 -4.87 -5.16 -18.50
CA ALA A 121 -5.44 -6.38 -17.94
C ALA A 121 -5.52 -6.34 -16.41
N ILE A 122 -4.66 -5.54 -15.76
CA ILE A 122 -4.57 -5.45 -14.29
C ILE A 122 -5.19 -4.17 -13.75
N ARG A 123 -5.24 -3.10 -14.55
CA ARG A 123 -5.74 -1.79 -14.13
C ARG A 123 -7.15 -1.84 -13.54
N ALA A 124 -8.07 -2.58 -14.19
CA ALA A 124 -9.46 -2.69 -13.72
C ALA A 124 -9.62 -3.45 -12.40
N ALA A 125 -8.60 -4.22 -12.00
CA ALA A 125 -8.58 -4.97 -10.75
C ALA A 125 -7.96 -4.17 -9.60
N MET A 126 -7.27 -3.06 -9.89
CA MET A 126 -6.53 -2.28 -8.90
C MET A 126 -7.41 -1.27 -8.17
N GLY A 127 -7.03 -0.97 -6.94
CA GLY A 127 -7.53 0.20 -6.23
C GLY A 127 -7.19 1.50 -6.97
N PRO A 128 -7.93 2.61 -6.74
CA PRO A 128 -7.76 3.84 -7.51
C PRO A 128 -6.34 4.43 -7.45
N GLN A 129 -5.68 4.33 -6.30
CA GLN A 129 -4.32 4.83 -6.11
C GLN A 129 -3.30 4.00 -6.91
N ASP A 130 -3.37 2.67 -6.81
CA ASP A 130 -2.50 1.77 -7.57
C ASP A 130 -2.73 1.89 -9.08
N ALA A 131 -3.99 2.01 -9.51
CA ALA A 131 -4.35 2.23 -10.90
C ALA A 131 -3.75 3.55 -11.43
N ALA A 132 -3.75 4.63 -10.64
CA ALA A 132 -3.14 5.89 -11.02
C ALA A 132 -1.61 5.80 -11.15
N VAL A 133 -0.94 5.05 -10.27
CA VAL A 133 0.50 4.80 -10.41
C VAL A 133 0.79 3.95 -11.64
N LEU A 134 -0.02 2.92 -11.89
CA LEU A 134 0.09 2.10 -13.10
C LEU A 134 -0.06 2.94 -14.37
N ASP A 135 -1.04 3.85 -14.41
CA ASP A 135 -1.25 4.76 -15.53
C ASP A 135 -0.02 5.66 -15.75
N ALA A 136 0.55 6.20 -14.67
CA ALA A 136 1.77 7.01 -14.75
C ALA A 136 2.97 6.18 -15.26
N MET A 137 3.16 4.96 -14.74
CA MET A 137 4.22 4.05 -15.19
C MET A 137 4.06 3.66 -16.65
N LYS A 138 2.82 3.36 -17.08
CA LYS A 138 2.50 3.03 -18.47
C LYS A 138 2.84 4.19 -19.39
N ASN A 139 2.41 5.41 -19.05
CA ASN A 139 2.65 6.60 -19.86
C ASN A 139 4.15 6.94 -20.00
N GLY A 140 4.96 6.60 -18.98
CA GLY A 140 6.41 6.73 -19.03
C GLY A 140 7.15 5.55 -19.67
N GLY A 141 6.45 4.51 -20.14
CA GLY A 141 7.04 3.25 -20.60
C GLY A 141 7.74 2.45 -19.50
N GLY A 142 7.57 2.84 -18.23
CA GLY A 142 8.20 2.21 -17.07
C GLY A 142 7.61 0.82 -16.79
N PHE A 143 6.33 0.61 -17.03
CA PHE A 143 5.68 -0.67 -16.75
C PHE A 143 6.24 -1.82 -17.59
N GLU A 144 6.38 -1.61 -18.90
CA GLU A 144 6.96 -2.62 -19.80
C GLU A 144 8.42 -2.91 -19.45
N LYS A 145 9.21 -1.87 -19.18
CA LYS A 145 10.61 -2.01 -18.76
C LYS A 145 10.75 -2.78 -17.46
N ALA A 146 9.87 -2.53 -16.49
CA ALA A 146 9.86 -3.23 -15.22
C ALA A 146 9.49 -4.71 -15.39
N CYS A 147 8.55 -5.04 -16.28
CA CYS A 147 8.10 -6.42 -16.50
C CYS A 147 9.02 -7.22 -17.44
N ALA A 148 9.75 -6.57 -18.35
CA ALA A 148 10.63 -7.21 -19.33
C ALA A 148 11.65 -8.20 -18.74
N PRO A 149 12.40 -7.86 -17.66
CA PRO A 149 13.39 -8.78 -17.10
C PRO A 149 12.78 -9.89 -16.23
N VAL A 150 11.48 -9.83 -15.91
CA VAL A 150 10.82 -10.82 -15.05
C VAL A 150 10.76 -12.17 -15.76
N THR A 151 11.44 -13.16 -15.17
CA THR A 151 11.46 -14.55 -15.66
C THR A 151 10.57 -15.47 -14.85
N ARG A 152 10.24 -15.10 -13.60
CA ARG A 152 9.40 -15.91 -12.70
C ARG A 152 8.70 -15.05 -11.66
N ILE A 153 7.46 -15.42 -11.34
CA ILE A 153 6.63 -14.83 -10.30
C ILE A 153 6.15 -15.96 -9.39
N ASP A 154 6.71 -16.04 -8.18
CA ASP A 154 6.26 -16.99 -7.15
C ASP A 154 5.17 -16.33 -6.30
N LEU A 155 4.00 -16.97 -6.26
CA LEU A 155 2.82 -16.49 -5.55
C LEU A 155 2.59 -17.29 -4.28
N THR A 156 2.23 -16.59 -3.21
CA THR A 156 1.79 -17.19 -1.95
C THR A 156 0.59 -16.42 -1.44
N THR A 157 -0.49 -17.11 -1.07
CA THR A 157 -1.68 -16.47 -0.51
C THR A 157 -1.90 -16.88 0.95
N THR A 158 -2.56 -16.01 1.71
CA THR A 158 -3.02 -16.31 3.07
C THR A 158 -4.27 -15.50 3.38
N ASN A 159 -5.09 -16.02 4.29
CA ASN A 159 -6.15 -15.26 4.93
C ASN A 159 -5.72 -14.92 6.35
N ARG A 160 -5.83 -13.65 6.74
CA ARG A 160 -5.51 -13.18 8.08
C ARG A 160 -6.50 -12.10 8.49
N GLU A 161 -7.09 -12.23 9.67
CA GLU A 161 -8.01 -11.23 10.25
C GLU A 161 -9.16 -10.86 9.28
N GLY A 162 -9.69 -11.86 8.57
CA GLY A 162 -10.78 -11.68 7.60
C GLY A 162 -10.37 -10.98 6.30
N LYS A 163 -9.08 -10.77 6.05
CA LYS A 163 -8.53 -10.20 4.81
C LYS A 163 -7.67 -11.23 4.08
N ALA A 164 -7.84 -11.29 2.76
CA ALA A 164 -7.00 -12.11 1.90
C ALA A 164 -5.80 -11.31 1.42
N TYR A 165 -4.64 -11.96 1.41
CA TYR A 165 -3.39 -11.38 0.96
C TYR A 165 -2.72 -12.30 -0.05
N VAL A 166 -2.06 -11.70 -1.04
CA VAL A 166 -1.17 -12.40 -1.96
C VAL A 166 0.16 -11.67 -2.02
N MET A 167 1.23 -12.41 -1.74
CA MET A 167 2.59 -11.96 -1.98
C MET A 167 3.06 -12.50 -3.32
N ALA A 168 3.58 -11.60 -4.14
CA ALA A 168 4.28 -11.94 -5.37
C ALA A 168 5.76 -11.67 -5.20
N VAL A 169 6.58 -12.70 -5.40
CA VAL A 169 8.04 -12.61 -5.46
C VAL A 169 8.46 -12.68 -6.92
N TYR A 170 8.93 -11.57 -7.45
CA TYR A 170 9.43 -11.39 -8.81
C TYR A 170 10.91 -11.73 -8.86
N ARG A 171 11.29 -12.54 -9.85
CA ARG A 171 12.68 -12.85 -10.15
C ARG A 171 13.03 -12.28 -11.51
N ALA A 172 14.01 -11.39 -11.53
CA ALA A 172 14.46 -10.67 -12.70
C ALA A 172 15.99 -10.77 -12.80
N GLY A 173 16.50 -11.76 -13.53
CA GLY A 173 17.94 -12.06 -13.54
C GLY A 173 18.46 -12.46 -12.16
N SER A 174 19.39 -11.68 -11.62
CA SER A 174 19.93 -11.82 -10.25
C SER A 174 19.05 -11.21 -9.18
N ASP A 175 18.08 -10.38 -9.58
CA ASP A 175 17.31 -9.56 -8.65
C ASP A 175 16.04 -10.29 -8.20
N ILE A 176 15.75 -10.15 -6.91
CA ILE A 176 14.56 -10.69 -6.28
C ILE A 176 13.84 -9.52 -5.61
N GLU A 177 12.64 -9.23 -6.08
CA GLU A 177 11.76 -8.23 -5.49
C GLU A 177 10.47 -8.88 -5.05
N ALA A 178 9.80 -8.31 -4.05
CA ALA A 178 8.50 -8.79 -3.63
C ALA A 178 7.54 -7.63 -3.41
N GLN A 179 6.27 -7.90 -3.69
CA GLN A 179 5.16 -6.99 -3.40
C GLN A 179 4.04 -7.79 -2.74
N LEU A 180 3.54 -7.25 -1.63
CA LEU A 180 2.35 -7.76 -0.96
C LEU A 180 1.12 -6.99 -1.43
N TRP A 181 0.02 -7.70 -1.66
CA TRP A 181 -1.27 -7.14 -2.05
C TRP A 181 -2.34 -7.65 -1.09
N ALA A 182 -3.19 -6.75 -0.60
CA ALA A 182 -4.49 -7.15 -0.07
C ALA A 182 -5.44 -7.34 -1.25
N PHE A 183 -6.25 -8.38 -1.23
CA PHE A 183 -7.20 -8.62 -2.30
C PHE A 183 -8.56 -9.08 -1.80
N LYS A 184 -9.57 -8.84 -2.62
CA LYS A 184 -10.93 -9.37 -2.47
C LYS A 184 -11.40 -9.79 -3.85
N ALA A 185 -12.01 -10.96 -3.94
CA ALA A 185 -12.64 -11.41 -5.17
C ALA A 185 -13.93 -12.16 -4.83
N THR A 186 -14.99 -11.89 -5.57
CA THR A 186 -16.27 -12.59 -5.44
C THR A 186 -16.74 -13.07 -6.80
N GLY A 187 -17.54 -14.12 -6.79
CA GLY A 187 -18.19 -14.65 -7.98
C GLY A 187 -18.69 -16.07 -7.75
N GLU A 188 -19.03 -16.72 -8.85
CA GLU A 188 -19.61 -18.06 -8.86
C GLU A 188 -18.82 -18.97 -9.80
N GLY A 189 -18.40 -20.12 -9.28
CA GLY A 189 -17.52 -21.04 -10.01
C GLY A 189 -16.25 -20.33 -10.49
N LYS A 190 -15.93 -20.44 -11.78
CA LYS A 190 -14.74 -19.80 -12.39
C LYS A 190 -14.98 -18.35 -12.84
N LYS A 191 -16.19 -17.82 -12.67
CA LYS A 191 -16.54 -16.46 -13.08
C LYS A 191 -16.25 -15.50 -11.92
N VAL A 192 -15.44 -14.48 -12.20
CA VAL A 192 -15.16 -13.37 -11.27
C VAL A 192 -16.15 -12.25 -11.56
N GLU A 193 -16.91 -11.85 -10.55
CA GLU A 193 -17.88 -10.75 -10.65
C GLU A 193 -17.31 -9.44 -10.14
N THR A 194 -16.65 -9.49 -8.98
CA THR A 194 -15.92 -8.36 -8.43
C THR A 194 -14.52 -8.79 -8.03
N GLN A 195 -13.57 -7.89 -8.22
CA GLN A 195 -12.21 -8.06 -7.73
C GLN A 195 -11.60 -6.70 -7.39
N LEU A 196 -10.78 -6.67 -6.35
CA LEU A 196 -10.03 -5.50 -5.93
C LEU A 196 -8.69 -5.96 -5.37
N PHE A 197 -7.61 -5.37 -5.85
CA PHE A 197 -6.24 -5.56 -5.38
C PHE A 197 -5.71 -4.19 -4.95
N GLU A 198 -5.21 -4.12 -3.72
CA GLU A 198 -4.62 -2.93 -3.14
C GLU A 198 -3.19 -3.26 -2.71
N SER A 199 -2.22 -2.49 -3.17
CA SER A 199 -0.84 -2.69 -2.77
C SER A 199 -0.70 -2.45 -1.28
N TYR A 200 -0.01 -3.36 -0.61
CA TYR A 200 0.32 -3.19 0.80
C TYR A 200 1.61 -2.40 0.93
N VAL A 201 1.75 -1.69 2.06
CA VAL A 201 2.94 -0.89 2.35
C VAL A 201 4.20 -1.76 2.24
N GLN A 202 5.18 -1.28 1.49
CA GLN A 202 6.45 -1.95 1.25
C GLN A 202 7.58 -1.22 1.98
N PRO A 203 8.07 -1.75 3.12
CA PRO A 203 9.24 -1.21 3.78
C PRO A 203 10.47 -1.27 2.87
N VAL A 204 11.39 -0.32 3.06
CA VAL A 204 12.68 -0.36 2.35
C VAL A 204 13.42 -1.63 2.76
N ASP A 205 13.92 -2.32 1.74
CA ASP A 205 14.70 -3.55 1.87
C ASP A 205 13.96 -4.67 2.64
N ILE A 206 12.65 -4.78 2.43
CA ILE A 206 11.81 -5.78 3.14
C ILE A 206 12.30 -7.22 2.97
N MET A 207 12.88 -7.56 1.81
CA MET A 207 13.37 -8.91 1.54
C MET A 207 14.57 -9.32 2.40
N SER A 208 15.36 -8.37 2.92
CA SER A 208 16.43 -8.67 3.88
C SER A 208 15.91 -8.81 5.32
N LYS A 209 14.71 -8.29 5.60
CA LYS A 209 14.08 -8.24 6.93
C LYS A 209 13.16 -9.43 7.20
N ILE A 210 12.68 -10.12 6.17
CA ILE A 210 11.77 -11.26 6.31
C ILE A 210 12.49 -12.58 6.05
N SER A 211 12.18 -13.61 6.82
CA SER A 211 12.74 -14.95 6.66
C SER A 211 11.76 -16.03 7.08
N GLY A 212 12.09 -17.30 6.81
CA GLY A 212 11.27 -18.44 7.20
C GLY A 212 10.12 -18.75 6.23
N SER A 213 9.17 -19.56 6.70
CA SER A 213 8.08 -20.11 5.88
C SER A 213 6.83 -19.23 5.81
N ASN A 214 6.65 -18.30 6.75
CA ASN A 214 5.49 -17.38 6.81
C ASN A 214 5.89 -15.95 6.44
N LEU A 215 6.29 -15.76 5.18
CA LEU A 215 6.80 -14.49 4.68
C LEU A 215 5.77 -13.34 4.80
N ILE A 216 4.49 -13.62 4.57
CA ILE A 216 3.42 -12.60 4.69
C ILE A 216 3.24 -12.18 6.16
N GLY A 217 3.29 -13.12 7.09
CA GLY A 217 3.22 -12.83 8.53
C GLY A 217 4.37 -11.93 8.99
N GLU A 218 5.60 -12.23 8.56
CA GLU A 218 6.79 -11.41 8.86
C GLU A 218 6.70 -10.02 8.22
N TRP A 219 6.23 -9.92 6.98
CA TRP A 219 6.02 -8.62 6.33
C TRP A 219 5.10 -7.72 7.14
N VAL A 220 3.94 -8.24 7.54
CA VAL A 220 2.96 -7.48 8.33
C VAL A 220 3.56 -7.04 9.67
N LYS A 221 4.37 -7.89 10.33
CA LYS A 221 5.07 -7.51 11.58
C LYS A 221 6.04 -6.34 11.37
N VAL A 222 6.82 -6.34 10.29
CA VAL A 222 7.74 -5.23 9.98
C VAL A 222 6.96 -3.94 9.77
N VAL A 223 5.88 -3.98 8.97
CA VAL A 223 5.02 -2.80 8.74
C VAL A 223 4.36 -2.30 10.02
N ASP A 224 3.90 -3.20 10.89
CA ASP A 224 3.31 -2.83 12.17
C ASP A 224 4.34 -2.19 13.12
N ALA A 225 5.59 -2.64 13.09
CA ALA A 225 6.69 -2.04 13.84
C ALA A 225 7.02 -0.63 13.31
N ASP A 226 7.17 -0.47 12.00
CA ASP A 226 7.42 0.84 11.37
C ASP A 226 6.29 1.84 11.67
N ARG A 227 5.04 1.38 11.66
CA ARG A 227 3.88 2.21 12.01
C ARG A 227 3.91 2.65 13.47
N LYS A 228 4.35 1.79 14.39
CA LYS A 228 4.46 2.17 15.81
C LYS A 228 5.49 3.28 16.00
N VAL A 229 6.65 3.18 15.35
CA VAL A 229 7.69 4.23 15.37
C VAL A 229 7.14 5.53 14.79
N ALA A 230 6.38 5.48 13.69
CA ALA A 230 5.76 6.66 13.09
C ALA A 230 4.66 7.32 13.94
N LEU A 231 4.16 6.64 14.98
CA LEU A 231 3.18 7.19 15.92
C LEU A 231 3.84 7.78 17.18
N GLU A 232 5.15 7.60 17.34
CA GLU A 232 5.89 8.23 18.43
C GLU A 232 5.94 9.75 18.19
N PRO A 233 5.69 10.59 19.23
CA PRO A 233 5.76 12.03 19.08
C PRO A 233 7.19 12.46 18.76
N ASP A 234 7.34 13.40 17.83
CA ASP A 234 8.65 13.95 17.45
C ASP A 234 9.42 14.46 18.68
N GLU A 235 10.73 14.21 18.69
CA GLU A 235 11.60 14.74 19.73
C GLU A 235 11.55 16.27 19.73
N THR A 236 11.11 16.86 20.84
CA THR A 236 11.12 18.32 21.02
C THR A 236 12.56 18.76 21.22
N VAL A 237 13.23 19.14 20.13
CA VAL A 237 14.53 19.82 20.20
C VAL A 237 14.29 21.14 20.94
N LYS A 238 14.64 21.19 22.23
CA LYS A 238 14.69 22.44 22.98
C LYS A 238 15.72 23.34 22.29
N PRO A 239 15.34 24.51 21.76
CA PRO A 239 16.32 25.41 21.16
C PRO A 239 17.32 25.78 22.24
N THR A 240 18.57 25.33 22.08
CA THR A 240 19.66 25.76 22.92
C THR A 240 19.79 27.27 22.74
N ALA A 241 19.56 28.02 23.81
CA ALA A 241 19.67 29.46 23.80
C ALA A 241 21.01 29.84 23.19
N ARG A 242 20.96 30.60 22.09
CA ARG A 242 22.11 31.22 21.44
C ARG A 242 22.90 31.96 22.53
N VAL A 243 24.08 31.45 22.86
CA VAL A 243 25.04 32.15 23.72
C VAL A 243 25.39 33.44 22.98
N GLN A 244 24.76 34.55 23.36
CA GLN A 244 25.31 35.87 23.14
C GLN A 244 26.37 36.03 24.22
N GLU A 245 27.62 35.64 23.92
CA GLU A 245 28.78 36.28 24.53
C GLU A 245 28.73 37.74 24.08
N GLN A 246 28.05 38.56 24.88
CA GLN A 246 28.09 39.99 24.76
C GLN A 246 29.45 40.43 25.26
N GLU A 247 30.32 40.79 24.31
CA GLU A 247 31.61 41.42 24.57
C GLU A 247 31.45 42.56 25.59
N LYS A 248 32.32 42.51 26.59
CA LYS A 248 32.58 43.53 27.60
C LYS A 248 32.82 44.90 26.95
N PRO A 249 32.11 45.98 27.32
CA PRO A 249 32.59 47.32 27.05
C PRO A 249 33.41 47.84 28.24
N GLU A 250 34.65 48.22 27.96
CA GLU A 250 35.46 49.07 28.83
C GLU A 250 34.98 50.53 28.77
N ALA A 251 35.33 51.26 29.83
CA ALA A 251 34.71 52.49 30.31
C ALA A 251 34.96 53.75 29.46
N SER A 252 34.03 54.72 29.55
CA SER A 252 34.33 56.16 29.64
C SER A 252 33.07 56.92 30.11
N GLY A 253 33.22 57.82 31.07
CA GLY A 253 32.12 58.52 31.76
C GLY A 253 31.95 60.01 31.42
N SER A 254 30.96 60.60 32.13
CA SER A 254 30.55 62.03 32.24
C SER A 254 29.86 62.63 31.00
N GLY A 255 28.76 63.41 31.07
CA GLY A 255 27.92 63.91 32.16
C GLY A 255 26.70 64.68 31.58
N GLU A 256 25.63 64.77 32.37
CA GLU A 256 24.50 65.74 32.42
C GLU A 256 23.82 66.32 31.15
N GLU A 257 22.50 66.10 30.98
CA GLU A 257 21.42 67.06 31.36
C GLU A 257 20.08 66.85 30.58
N SER A 258 18.99 66.64 31.34
CA SER A 258 17.55 66.98 31.18
C SER A 258 16.77 66.87 29.83
N GLY A 259 15.60 66.19 29.85
CA GLY A 259 14.65 65.94 28.72
C GLY A 259 13.65 67.09 28.38
N PRO A 260 12.41 66.86 27.86
CA PRO A 260 11.70 65.61 27.50
C PRO A 260 10.90 65.58 26.14
N ILE A 261 10.51 64.35 25.72
CA ILE A 261 9.33 63.86 24.95
C ILE A 261 8.93 64.50 23.59
N GLY A 262 8.89 63.67 22.52
CA GLY A 262 8.05 63.92 21.32
C GLY A 262 8.22 62.97 20.11
N ALA A 263 7.44 61.88 20.08
CA ALA A 263 6.84 61.14 18.93
C ALA A 263 7.66 60.63 17.67
N PRO A 264 7.21 59.55 16.98
CA PRO A 264 8.04 58.65 16.14
C PRO A 264 8.02 58.95 14.61
N PRO A 265 8.80 58.22 13.76
CA PRO A 265 9.39 58.75 12.52
C PRO A 265 8.53 58.58 11.25
N MET A 266 8.78 59.48 10.29
CA MET A 266 8.14 59.51 8.98
C MET A 266 8.55 58.36 8.04
N ARG A 267 7.54 57.89 7.31
CA ARG A 267 7.55 56.87 6.26
C ARG A 267 8.07 57.49 4.95
N ASN A 268 9.18 56.97 4.42
CA ASN A 268 9.73 57.37 3.12
C ASN A 268 8.71 57.17 1.99
N LYS A 269 8.48 58.24 1.22
CA LYS A 269 7.65 58.27 0.00
C LYS A 269 8.60 58.20 -1.20
N PRO A 270 8.41 57.29 -2.18
CA PRO A 270 9.21 57.29 -3.40
C PRO A 270 8.74 58.37 -4.40
N PRO A 271 9.63 58.91 -5.25
CA PRO A 271 9.34 60.05 -6.13
C PRO A 271 8.56 59.64 -7.40
N PRO A 272 7.87 60.60 -8.06
CA PRO A 272 6.97 60.32 -9.18
C PRO A 272 7.64 60.50 -10.55
N GLY A 273 7.19 59.70 -11.51
CA GLY A 273 7.53 59.75 -12.95
C GLY A 273 8.12 58.41 -13.39
N GLY A 274 7.52 57.59 -14.25
CA GLY A 274 6.52 57.82 -15.28
C GLY A 274 7.07 57.21 -16.57
N ILE A 275 6.79 55.93 -16.84
CA ILE A 275 6.96 55.31 -18.17
C ILE A 275 5.77 54.35 -18.38
N ASP A 276 5.12 54.55 -19.53
CA ASP A 276 3.86 53.97 -19.96
C ASP A 276 3.82 52.45 -20.12
N ARG A 277 2.63 51.88 -19.90
CA ARG A 277 2.27 50.52 -20.29
C ARG A 277 2.03 50.46 -21.81
N PRO A 278 2.47 49.41 -22.54
CA PRO A 278 2.00 49.19 -23.89
C PRO A 278 0.54 48.73 -23.86
N GLY A 279 -0.32 49.58 -24.44
CA GLY A 279 -1.73 49.32 -24.64
C GLY A 279 -1.97 48.13 -25.56
N ARG A 280 -2.90 47.30 -25.13
CA ARG A 280 -3.61 46.31 -25.94
C ARG A 280 -4.63 47.06 -26.81
N GLY A 281 -4.58 46.86 -28.13
CA GLY A 281 -5.58 47.34 -29.07
C GLY A 281 -5.70 46.42 -30.30
N PRO A 282 -6.86 46.39 -30.99
CA PRO A 282 -7.41 45.15 -31.53
C PRO A 282 -7.42 45.06 -33.07
N GLY A 283 -7.48 43.82 -33.57
CA GLY A 283 -8.19 43.41 -34.80
C GLY A 283 -7.62 43.83 -36.16
N LYS A 284 -7.19 42.82 -36.94
CA LYS A 284 -7.78 42.41 -38.23
C LYS A 284 -7.39 40.97 -38.52
#